data_AF-A0A960MVW0-F1
#
_entry.id   AF-A0A960MVW0-F1
#
_cell.length_a   1.000
_cell.length_b   1.000
_cell.length_c   1.000
_cell.angle_alpha   90.00
_cell.angle_beta   90.00
_cell.angle_gamma   90.00
#
_symmetry.space_group_name_H-M   'P 1'
#
loop_
_entity.id
_entity.type
_entity.pdbx_description
1 polymer ?
#
loop_
_entity_poly.entity_id
_entity_poly.type
_entity_poly.pdbx_seq_one_letter_code
_entity_poly.pdbx_strand_id
1 'polypeptide(L)'
;MKLHPSSLQVVGVIAGLYCLAIQGAMVLQAEDNGVSAIIGLTRNLCKAGSDTLIGVPFERNAIGGGSLAAPPKFTGLSASFRADIPAGELPAFESRLHFLRFVGPGGAAGSWHRILSHSDNTVTIEANGSDLADLDTGDTFEIIPYWTLDSLFDPGVQETIHVSPGSLPNARSTEVLITDLTGEGINLAPGHIFFLTGSGWRQATTRFPP
;
A
#
# COMPACT_ATOMS: atom_id res chain seq x y z
N MET A 1 -33.57 -82.16 -36.53
CA MET A 1 -32.48 -83.04 -36.07
C MET A 1 -31.75 -82.30 -34.94
N LYS A 2 -31.77 -82.89 -33.72
CA LYS A 2 -31.27 -82.39 -32.40
C LYS A 2 -31.99 -81.14 -31.86
N LEU A 3 -32.91 -81.15 -30.88
CA LEU A 3 -32.96 -81.64 -29.48
C LEU A 3 -31.91 -81.00 -28.53
N HIS A 4 -32.45 -80.21 -27.57
CA HIS A 4 -31.94 -79.54 -26.33
C HIS A 4 -31.17 -80.49 -25.36
N PRO A 5 -30.58 -80.10 -24.18
CA PRO A 5 -31.03 -79.05 -23.21
C PRO A 5 -30.00 -78.32 -22.26
N SER A 6 -30.49 -77.23 -21.63
CA SER A 6 -30.39 -76.77 -20.21
C SER A 6 -29.08 -76.63 -19.37
N SER A 7 -28.96 -75.48 -18.68
CA SER A 7 -28.76 -75.25 -17.20
C SER A 7 -28.01 -73.90 -16.99
N LEU A 8 -28.20 -73.03 -15.97
CA LEU A 8 -29.01 -72.91 -14.75
C LEU A 8 -28.99 -71.40 -14.35
N GLN A 9 -30.03 -70.91 -13.67
CA GLN A 9 -30.19 -69.52 -13.18
C GLN A 9 -29.37 -69.22 -11.92
N VAL A 10 -28.95 -67.95 -11.71
CA VAL A 10 -29.01 -67.29 -10.38
C VAL A 10 -29.34 -65.80 -10.56
N VAL A 11 -30.38 -65.40 -9.82
CA VAL A 11 -30.93 -64.05 -9.65
C VAL A 11 -30.13 -63.29 -8.59
N GLY A 12 -29.96 -61.98 -8.76
CA GLY A 12 -29.46 -61.09 -7.71
C GLY A 12 -29.87 -59.64 -7.96
N VAL A 13 -31.08 -59.27 -7.53
CA VAL A 13 -31.51 -57.88 -7.37
C VAL A 13 -31.00 -57.37 -6.02
N ILE A 14 -30.23 -56.28 -5.99
CA ILE A 14 -30.11 -55.43 -4.79
C ILE A 14 -30.12 -53.96 -5.26
N ALA A 15 -31.12 -53.24 -4.77
CA ALA A 15 -31.27 -51.80 -4.88
C ALA A 15 -30.24 -51.08 -3.99
N GLY A 16 -29.66 -49.98 -4.47
CA GLY A 16 -28.79 -49.11 -3.70
C GLY A 16 -29.01 -47.65 -4.08
N LEU A 17 -29.72 -46.94 -3.21
CA LEU A 17 -29.85 -45.47 -3.16
C LEU A 17 -28.51 -44.84 -2.71
N TYR A 18 -28.38 -43.51 -2.87
CA TYR A 18 -27.28 -42.59 -2.48
C TYR A 18 -26.18 -42.40 -3.54
N CYS A 19 -25.66 -41.21 -3.83
CA CYS A 19 -25.86 -39.85 -3.31
C CYS A 19 -25.43 -38.88 -4.43
N LEU A 20 -26.14 -37.77 -4.63
CA LEU A 20 -25.79 -36.73 -5.59
C LEU A 20 -24.57 -35.96 -5.04
N ALA A 21 -23.35 -36.32 -5.45
CA ALA A 21 -22.16 -35.57 -5.08
C ALA A 21 -22.04 -34.31 -5.98
N ILE A 22 -22.50 -33.17 -5.46
CA ILE A 22 -22.13 -31.85 -5.97
C ILE A 22 -20.65 -31.68 -5.65
N GLN A 23 -19.77 -31.96 -6.61
CA GLN A 23 -18.37 -31.56 -6.53
C GLN A 23 -18.30 -30.05 -6.83
N GLY A 24 -18.50 -29.25 -5.79
CA GLY A 24 -18.00 -27.87 -5.78
C GLY A 24 -16.49 -27.94 -5.76
N ALA A 25 -15.85 -27.72 -6.92
CA ALA A 25 -14.42 -27.51 -6.98
C ALA A 25 -14.08 -26.22 -6.22
N MET A 26 -13.68 -26.35 -4.95
CA MET A 26 -12.82 -25.35 -4.34
C MET A 26 -11.52 -25.38 -5.14
N VAL A 27 -11.39 -24.45 -6.08
CA VAL A 27 -10.09 -24.13 -6.66
C VAL A 27 -9.32 -23.44 -5.56
N LEU A 28 -8.47 -24.19 -4.86
CA LEU A 28 -7.30 -23.60 -4.21
C LEU A 28 -6.49 -23.00 -5.35
N GLN A 29 -6.52 -21.67 -5.49
CA GLN A 29 -5.56 -20.99 -6.32
C GLN A 29 -4.21 -21.18 -5.65
N ALA A 30 -3.39 -22.07 -6.19
CA ALA A 30 -1.97 -22.08 -5.89
C ALA A 30 -1.39 -20.81 -6.53
N GLU A 31 -0.72 -19.99 -5.74
CA GLU A 31 0.09 -18.89 -6.27
C GLU A 31 1.12 -19.51 -7.20
N ASP A 32 1.05 -19.17 -8.49
CA ASP A 32 2.08 -19.53 -9.45
C ASP A 32 3.39 -18.87 -8.99
N ASN A 33 4.48 -19.63 -8.98
CA ASN A 33 5.82 -19.10 -8.75
C ASN A 33 6.25 -18.34 -10.00
N GLY A 34 5.55 -17.23 -10.29
CA GLY A 34 5.96 -16.25 -11.26
C GLY A 34 7.26 -15.62 -10.78
N VAL A 35 8.39 -16.15 -11.25
CA VAL A 35 9.69 -15.52 -11.03
C VAL A 35 9.72 -14.29 -11.94
N SER A 36 9.15 -13.18 -11.47
CA SER A 36 9.38 -11.89 -12.10
C SER A 36 10.87 -11.57 -11.97
N ALA A 37 11.44 -10.92 -12.98
CA ALA A 37 12.80 -10.39 -12.84
C ALA A 37 12.82 -9.49 -11.59
N ILE A 38 13.66 -9.79 -10.61
CA ILE A 38 13.84 -8.94 -9.43
C ILE A 38 14.32 -7.58 -9.93
N ILE A 39 13.40 -6.62 -10.04
CA ILE A 39 13.67 -5.25 -10.52
C ILE A 39 14.29 -4.35 -9.43
N GLY A 40 14.48 -4.88 -8.22
CA GLY A 40 15.21 -4.23 -7.15
C GLY A 40 15.35 -5.12 -5.92
N LEU A 41 16.56 -5.21 -5.36
CA LEU A 41 16.84 -5.82 -4.07
C LEU A 41 17.36 -4.74 -3.13
N THR A 42 16.68 -4.54 -2.01
CA THR A 42 17.22 -3.76 -0.89
C THR A 42 17.58 -4.70 0.26
N ARG A 43 18.79 -4.57 0.80
CA ARG A 43 19.24 -5.31 1.99
C ARG A 43 19.42 -4.31 3.12
N ASN A 44 18.59 -4.43 4.14
CA ASN A 44 18.71 -3.66 5.38
C ASN A 44 19.26 -4.56 6.49
N LEU A 45 20.38 -4.17 7.09
CA LEU A 45 20.95 -4.85 8.24
C LEU A 45 20.26 -4.36 9.51
N CYS A 46 19.35 -5.17 10.06
CA CYS A 46 18.71 -4.88 11.33
C CYS A 46 19.63 -5.26 12.50
N LYS A 47 19.65 -4.42 13.54
CA LYS A 47 20.43 -4.70 14.76
C LYS A 47 19.79 -5.88 15.51
N ALA A 48 20.62 -6.86 15.92
CA ALA A 48 20.16 -7.99 16.71
C ALA A 48 19.51 -7.50 18.03
N GLY A 49 18.31 -8.01 18.33
CA GLY A 49 17.54 -7.63 19.53
C GLY A 49 16.94 -6.22 19.47
N SER A 50 16.79 -5.63 18.28
CA SER A 50 16.19 -4.30 18.08
C SER A 50 14.93 -4.39 17.24
N ASP A 51 13.88 -3.70 17.67
CA ASP A 51 12.70 -3.44 16.85
C ASP A 51 13.10 -2.45 15.75
N THR A 52 13.46 -2.99 14.57
CA THR A 52 13.88 -2.18 13.43
C THR A 52 12.70 -2.01 12.49
N LEU A 53 12.15 -0.79 12.41
CA LEU A 53 11.16 -0.46 11.39
C LEU A 53 11.86 -0.32 10.04
N ILE A 54 11.50 -1.17 9.08
CA ILE A 54 12.00 -1.13 7.71
C ILE A 54 10.84 -0.68 6.81
N GLY A 55 11.03 0.42 6.09
CA GLY A 55 10.11 0.87 5.06
C GLY A 55 10.50 0.37 3.66
N VAL A 56 9.60 0.56 2.70
CA VAL A 56 9.92 0.41 1.27
C VAL A 56 10.80 1.59 0.86
N PRO A 57 12.08 1.40 0.48
CA PRO A 57 13.02 2.50 0.26
C PRO A 57 12.89 3.09 -1.15
N PHE A 58 11.71 3.01 -1.75
CA PHE A 58 11.47 3.56 -3.08
C PHE A 58 10.64 4.82 -2.92
N GLU A 59 11.23 5.96 -3.25
CA GLU A 59 10.47 7.19 -3.41
C GLU A 59 9.83 7.24 -4.79
N ARG A 60 8.74 7.99 -4.91
CA ARG A 60 8.21 8.35 -6.22
C ARG A 60 9.09 9.43 -6.82
N ASN A 61 9.10 9.51 -8.15
CA ASN A 61 9.72 10.64 -8.83
C ASN A 61 9.10 11.95 -8.35
N ALA A 62 9.94 12.95 -8.12
CA ALA A 62 9.49 14.31 -7.89
C ALA A 62 8.65 14.78 -9.08
N ILE A 63 7.58 15.50 -8.78
CA ILE A 63 6.62 16.03 -9.77
C ILE A 63 6.71 17.54 -9.92
N GLY A 64 7.65 18.15 -9.20
CA GLY A 64 7.89 19.58 -9.17
C GLY A 64 8.95 19.92 -8.13
N GLY A 65 9.28 21.20 -8.05
CA GLY A 65 10.28 21.71 -7.12
C GLY A 65 10.48 23.20 -7.29
N GLY A 66 11.27 23.79 -6.41
CA GLY A 66 11.53 25.22 -6.42
C GLY A 66 12.67 25.59 -5.49
N SER A 67 12.81 26.90 -5.27
CA SER A 67 13.76 27.45 -4.33
C SER A 67 13.07 28.33 -3.29
N LEU A 68 13.67 28.42 -2.12
CA LEU A 68 13.25 29.37 -1.09
C LEU A 68 13.50 30.78 -1.59
N ALA A 69 12.46 31.61 -1.55
CA ALA A 69 12.57 33.05 -1.79
C ALA A 69 12.69 33.85 -0.48
N ALA A 70 12.50 33.17 0.66
CA ALA A 70 12.73 33.69 2.00
C ALA A 70 12.93 32.51 2.98
N PRO A 71 13.66 32.72 4.09
CA PRO A 71 13.79 31.71 5.15
C PRO A 71 12.43 31.28 5.74
N PRO A 72 12.33 30.04 6.27
CA PRO A 72 11.12 29.56 6.94
C PRO A 72 10.75 30.38 8.18
N LYS A 73 9.45 30.64 8.33
CA LYS A 73 8.86 31.24 9.53
C LYS A 73 8.01 30.22 10.27
N PHE A 74 8.36 29.97 11.52
CA PHE A 74 7.66 29.00 12.36
C PHE A 74 6.39 29.57 12.98
N THR A 75 5.35 28.74 13.08
CA THR A 75 4.13 28.99 13.85
C THR A 75 3.70 27.67 14.47
N GLY A 76 3.99 27.48 15.76
CA GLY A 76 3.78 26.19 16.43
C GLY A 76 4.62 25.09 15.78
N LEU A 77 3.97 24.00 15.36
CA LEU A 77 4.60 22.85 14.71
C LEU A 77 4.65 22.97 13.17
N SER A 78 4.28 24.13 12.62
CA SER A 78 4.31 24.40 11.18
C SER A 78 5.38 25.44 10.85
N ALA A 79 5.88 25.39 9.62
CA ALA A 79 6.73 26.42 9.04
C ALA A 79 6.21 26.85 7.67
N SER A 80 6.21 28.16 7.41
CA SER A 80 5.82 28.72 6.11
C SER A 80 6.96 29.53 5.52
N PHE A 81 7.18 29.42 4.22
CA PHE A 81 8.18 30.21 3.50
C PHE A 81 7.63 30.65 2.14
N ARG A 82 8.18 31.76 1.64
CA ARG A 82 7.96 32.16 0.26
C ARG A 82 8.82 31.26 -0.62
N ALA A 83 8.24 30.76 -1.71
CA ALA A 83 8.93 29.90 -2.66
C ALA A 83 8.81 30.47 -4.07
N ASP A 84 9.89 30.37 -4.83
CA ASP A 84 9.89 30.58 -6.26
C ASP A 84 9.71 29.21 -6.92
N ILE A 85 8.49 28.95 -7.37
CA ILE A 85 8.10 27.68 -7.99
C ILE A 85 7.74 27.98 -9.45
N PRO A 86 8.29 27.25 -10.43
CA PRO A 86 7.94 27.47 -11.82
C PRO A 86 6.43 27.30 -12.04
N ALA A 87 5.85 28.18 -12.86
CA ALA A 87 4.42 28.12 -13.16
C ALA A 87 4.06 26.76 -13.81
N GLY A 88 3.01 26.11 -13.30
CA GLY A 88 2.55 24.80 -13.78
C GLY A 88 3.14 23.58 -13.07
N GLU A 89 4.15 23.77 -12.19
CA GLU A 89 4.79 22.69 -11.40
C GLU A 89 4.12 22.48 -10.03
N LEU A 90 3.11 23.27 -9.68
CA LEU A 90 2.28 23.01 -8.51
C LEU A 90 1.14 22.08 -8.92
N PRO A 91 1.13 20.82 -8.48
CA PRO A 91 -0.08 20.01 -8.54
C PRO A 91 -1.18 20.77 -7.82
N ALA A 92 -2.44 20.54 -8.17
CA ALA A 92 -3.53 20.85 -7.24
C ALA A 92 -3.35 19.92 -6.02
N PHE A 93 -2.56 20.36 -5.03
CA PHE A 93 -2.25 19.63 -3.80
C PHE A 93 -3.51 19.27 -3.00
N GLU A 94 -4.65 19.83 -3.39
CA GLU A 94 -5.98 19.54 -2.83
C GLU A 94 -6.46 18.12 -3.11
N SER A 95 -5.98 17.46 -4.18
CA SER A 95 -6.48 16.12 -4.56
C SER A 95 -5.66 14.96 -4.00
N ARG A 96 -4.40 15.20 -3.61
CA ARG A 96 -3.45 14.15 -3.17
C ARG A 96 -2.46 14.72 -2.15
N LEU A 97 -2.08 13.90 -1.18
CA LEU A 97 -1.06 14.27 -0.20
C LEU A 97 0.33 14.25 -0.85
N HIS A 98 1.14 15.25 -0.52
CA HIS A 98 2.53 15.38 -0.97
C HIS A 98 3.42 15.76 0.20
N PHE A 99 4.70 15.49 0.06
CA PHE A 99 5.73 16.01 0.95
C PHE A 99 6.78 16.74 0.12
N LEU A 100 7.47 17.63 0.80
CA LEU A 100 8.62 18.35 0.28
C LEU A 100 9.88 17.71 0.86
N ARG A 101 10.94 17.62 0.06
CA ARG A 101 12.29 17.30 0.51
C ARG A 101 13.24 18.41 0.14
N PHE A 102 14.06 18.88 1.08
CA PHE A 102 15.11 19.83 0.76
C PHE A 102 16.28 19.14 0.05
N VAL A 103 16.79 19.78 -0.98
CA VAL A 103 17.83 19.26 -1.88
C VAL A 103 19.00 20.23 -1.89
N GLY A 104 20.22 19.69 -1.96
CA GLY A 104 21.45 20.48 -2.00
C GLY A 104 22.38 20.16 -0.82
N PRO A 105 23.48 20.90 -0.64
CA PRO A 105 24.46 20.66 0.43
C PRO A 105 24.13 21.37 1.76
N GLY A 106 22.96 22.02 1.88
CA GLY A 106 22.55 22.80 3.07
C GLY A 106 22.19 21.95 4.30
N GLY A 107 22.04 22.60 5.46
CA GLY A 107 21.86 21.93 6.76
C GLY A 107 20.60 21.06 6.88
N ALA A 108 19.57 21.33 6.08
CA ALA A 108 18.33 20.54 6.04
C ALA A 108 18.27 19.55 4.85
N ALA A 109 19.36 19.36 4.11
CA ALA A 109 19.39 18.47 2.96
C ALA A 109 18.91 17.06 3.30
N GLY A 110 17.97 16.56 2.50
CA GLY A 110 17.35 15.25 2.70
C GLY A 110 16.26 15.21 3.77
N SER A 111 16.05 16.28 4.54
CA SER A 111 14.89 16.36 5.44
C SER A 111 13.62 16.48 4.62
N TRP A 112 12.57 15.79 5.06
CA TRP A 112 11.28 15.75 4.40
C TRP A 112 10.18 16.23 5.32
N HIS A 113 9.21 16.94 4.75
CA HIS A 113 8.13 17.57 5.51
C HIS A 113 6.83 17.47 4.74
N ARG A 114 5.76 17.07 5.44
CA ARG A 114 4.42 17.03 4.86
C ARG A 114 4.00 18.45 4.47
N ILE A 115 3.48 18.61 3.25
CA ILE A 115 2.91 19.89 2.82
C ILE A 115 1.51 19.99 3.41
N LEU A 116 1.25 21.04 4.19
CA LEU A 116 -0.03 21.32 4.83
C LEU A 116 -0.92 22.20 3.95
N SER A 117 -0.33 23.19 3.30
CA SER A 117 -1.02 24.08 2.37
C SER A 117 -0.02 24.77 1.45
N HIS A 118 -0.53 25.34 0.36
CA HIS A 118 0.24 26.20 -0.52
C HIS A 118 -0.63 27.32 -1.08
N SER A 119 0.01 28.36 -1.59
CA SER A 119 -0.55 29.35 -2.50
C SER A 119 0.35 29.46 -3.73
N ASP A 120 0.17 30.50 -4.55
CA ASP A 120 1.01 30.74 -5.73
C ASP A 120 2.50 30.91 -5.40
N ASN A 121 2.83 31.36 -4.18
CA ASN A 121 4.20 31.69 -3.81
C ASN A 121 4.56 31.34 -2.36
N THR A 122 3.68 30.66 -1.63
CA THR A 122 3.91 30.29 -0.23
C THR A 122 3.65 28.81 -0.07
N VAL A 123 4.55 28.11 0.61
CA VAL A 123 4.36 26.72 1.01
C VAL A 123 4.37 26.68 2.53
N THR A 124 3.40 25.96 3.11
CA THR A 124 3.36 25.67 4.53
C THR A 124 3.58 24.19 4.72
N ILE A 125 4.59 23.85 5.52
CA ILE A 125 4.97 22.48 5.83
C ILE A 125 4.77 22.19 7.32
N GLU A 126 4.64 20.91 7.62
CA GLU A 126 4.69 20.41 8.97
C GLU A 126 6.16 20.26 9.40
N ALA A 127 6.58 21.09 10.37
CA ALA A 127 7.94 21.10 10.86
C ALA A 127 8.17 20.05 11.96
N ASN A 128 7.15 19.68 12.75
CA ASN A 128 7.24 18.65 13.80
C ASN A 128 8.46 18.76 14.73
N GLY A 129 8.91 19.98 15.02
CA GLY A 129 10.09 20.23 15.86
C GLY A 129 11.45 20.09 15.17
N SER A 130 11.47 19.89 13.85
CA SER A 130 12.71 19.98 13.06
C SER A 130 13.28 21.39 13.09
N ASP A 131 14.61 21.46 13.21
CA ASP A 131 15.35 22.71 13.05
C ASP A 131 15.55 23.00 11.56
N LEU A 132 15.02 24.15 11.13
CA LEU A 132 15.13 24.65 9.76
C LEU A 132 15.83 26.02 9.74
N ALA A 133 16.56 26.36 10.81
CA ALA A 133 17.23 27.66 10.93
C ALA A 133 18.35 27.86 9.89
N ASP A 134 18.94 26.78 9.40
CA ASP A 134 20.00 26.80 8.39
C ASP A 134 19.47 26.94 6.96
N LEU A 135 18.15 27.00 6.77
CA LEU A 135 17.54 27.23 5.46
C LEU A 135 17.46 28.72 5.14
N ASP A 136 17.97 29.09 3.98
CA ASP A 136 17.97 30.47 3.48
C ASP A 136 17.49 30.55 2.03
N THR A 137 17.40 31.79 1.54
CA THR A 137 17.03 32.13 0.18
C THR A 137 17.97 31.45 -0.81
N GLY A 138 17.39 30.78 -1.81
CA GLY A 138 18.11 30.02 -2.82
C GLY A 138 18.21 28.53 -2.53
N ASP A 139 17.95 28.08 -1.29
CA ASP A 139 17.90 26.65 -1.00
C ASP A 139 16.79 25.97 -1.80
N THR A 140 17.13 24.82 -2.38
CA THR A 140 16.23 24.11 -3.29
C THR A 140 15.46 23.00 -2.60
N PHE A 141 14.30 22.69 -3.14
CA PHE A 141 13.49 21.59 -2.70
C PHE A 141 12.78 20.93 -3.86
N GLU A 142 12.34 19.70 -3.64
CA GLU A 142 11.50 18.94 -4.55
C GLU A 142 10.21 18.52 -3.87
N ILE A 143 9.17 18.34 -4.68
CA ILE A 143 7.83 17.94 -4.25
C ILE A 143 7.60 16.50 -4.72
N ILE A 144 7.33 15.62 -3.76
CA ILE A 144 7.17 14.19 -4.01
C ILE A 144 5.79 13.74 -3.53
N PRO A 145 5.00 13.03 -4.36
CA PRO A 145 3.73 12.46 -3.92
C PRO A 145 3.96 11.26 -3.00
N TYR A 146 3.10 11.11 -1.99
CA TYR A 146 3.09 9.87 -1.21
C TYR A 146 2.68 8.68 -2.09
N TRP A 147 3.15 7.49 -1.70
CA TRP A 147 2.57 6.24 -2.19
C TRP A 147 1.16 6.06 -1.63
N THR A 148 0.21 5.81 -2.52
CA THR A 148 -1.08 5.21 -2.20
C THR A 148 -1.06 3.74 -2.61
N LEU A 149 -1.98 2.94 -2.07
CA LEU A 149 -2.16 1.56 -2.52
C LEU A 149 -2.49 1.47 -4.01
N ASP A 150 -3.26 2.41 -4.56
CA ASP A 150 -3.51 2.48 -6.01
C ASP A 150 -2.24 2.76 -6.81
N SER A 151 -1.30 3.56 -6.30
CA SER A 151 -0.04 3.82 -7.03
C SER A 151 0.98 2.70 -6.88
N LEU A 152 1.00 2.04 -5.72
CA LEU A 152 1.97 0.97 -5.42
C LEU A 152 1.53 -0.36 -6.03
N PHE A 153 0.23 -0.60 -6.04
CA PHE A 153 -0.43 -1.81 -6.52
C PHE A 153 -1.54 -1.41 -7.49
N ASP A 154 -1.15 -0.84 -8.62
CA ASP A 154 -2.10 -0.33 -9.60
C ASP A 154 -2.99 -1.46 -10.14
N PRO A 155 -4.29 -1.48 -9.76
CA PRO A 155 -5.19 -2.57 -10.09
C PRO A 155 -5.45 -2.71 -11.59
N GLY A 156 -5.09 -1.71 -12.41
CA GLY A 156 -5.19 -1.76 -13.86
C GLY A 156 -4.04 -2.49 -14.56
N VAL A 157 -2.90 -2.69 -13.89
CA VAL A 157 -1.69 -3.30 -14.49
C VAL A 157 -1.14 -4.48 -13.70
N GLN A 158 -1.45 -4.59 -12.42
CA GLN A 158 -0.99 -5.67 -11.57
C GLN A 158 -1.87 -6.93 -11.75
N GLU A 159 -1.26 -8.11 -11.81
CA GLU A 159 -1.98 -9.39 -11.96
C GLU A 159 -1.85 -10.30 -10.72
N THR A 160 -1.07 -9.90 -9.71
CA THR A 160 -0.67 -10.75 -8.57
C THR A 160 -1.53 -10.57 -7.32
N ILE A 161 -2.19 -9.43 -7.17
CA ILE A 161 -3.11 -9.12 -6.08
C ILE A 161 -4.54 -9.43 -6.53
N HIS A 162 -5.16 -10.36 -5.82
CA HIS A 162 -6.48 -10.85 -6.16
C HIS A 162 -7.57 -9.92 -5.64
N VAL A 163 -8.50 -9.56 -6.52
CA VAL A 163 -9.71 -8.82 -6.15
C VAL A 163 -10.54 -9.65 -5.20
N SER A 164 -10.98 -9.04 -4.10
CA SER A 164 -11.82 -9.67 -3.09
C SER A 164 -13.26 -9.84 -3.61
N PRO A 165 -13.86 -11.05 -3.52
CA PRO A 165 -15.25 -11.28 -3.89
C PRO A 165 -16.26 -10.64 -2.92
N GLY A 166 -15.83 -10.26 -1.71
CA GLY A 166 -16.67 -9.57 -0.74
C GLY A 166 -15.87 -8.72 0.26
N SER A 167 -16.59 -7.99 1.10
CA SER A 167 -16.00 -7.11 2.14
C SER A 167 -15.89 -7.77 3.51
N LEU A 168 -16.53 -8.93 3.71
CA LEU A 168 -16.42 -9.72 4.93
C LEU A 168 -15.01 -10.31 5.06
N PRO A 169 -14.46 -10.48 6.28
CA PRO A 169 -13.11 -10.98 6.48
C PRO A 169 -12.82 -12.31 5.74
N ASN A 170 -13.76 -13.24 5.73
CA ASN A 170 -13.63 -14.53 5.05
C ASN A 170 -13.80 -14.46 3.51
N ALA A 171 -14.17 -13.29 2.98
CA ALA A 171 -14.39 -13.06 1.55
C ALA A 171 -13.36 -12.09 0.96
N ARG A 172 -12.29 -11.75 1.71
CA ARG A 172 -11.17 -10.94 1.23
C ARG A 172 -10.07 -11.85 0.72
N SER A 173 -9.65 -11.63 -0.52
CA SER A 173 -8.62 -12.45 -1.17
C SER A 173 -7.22 -11.95 -0.86
N THR A 174 -7.05 -10.64 -0.75
CA THR A 174 -5.77 -10.00 -0.40
C THR A 174 -6.01 -8.86 0.58
N GLU A 175 -5.21 -8.82 1.64
CA GLU A 175 -5.25 -7.77 2.65
C GLU A 175 -3.88 -7.13 2.84
N VAL A 176 -3.87 -5.81 3.00
CA VAL A 176 -2.72 -5.04 3.47
C VAL A 176 -3.00 -4.63 4.91
N LEU A 177 -2.15 -5.10 5.81
CA LEU A 177 -2.24 -4.84 7.25
C LEU A 177 -1.24 -3.75 7.63
N ILE A 178 -1.73 -2.62 8.13
CA ILE A 178 -0.88 -1.52 8.60
C ILE A 178 -0.77 -1.61 10.12
N THR A 179 0.46 -1.71 10.62
CA THR A 179 0.76 -1.78 12.05
C THR A 179 0.24 -0.57 12.80
N ASP A 180 -0.31 -0.79 14.00
CA ASP A 180 -0.58 0.28 14.95
C ASP A 180 0.72 0.73 15.60
N LEU A 181 1.16 1.95 15.30
CA LEU A 181 2.38 2.55 15.87
C LEU A 181 2.11 3.38 17.13
N THR A 182 0.84 3.50 17.53
CA THR A 182 0.41 4.31 18.67
C THR A 182 -0.11 3.47 19.83
N GLY A 183 -0.49 2.22 19.57
CA GLY A 183 -0.90 1.27 20.60
C GLY A 183 0.26 0.88 21.51
N GLU A 184 -0.04 0.68 22.79
CA GLU A 184 0.90 0.13 23.77
C GLU A 184 0.70 -1.37 23.92
N GLY A 185 1.80 -2.13 23.98
CA GLY A 185 1.79 -3.57 24.23
C GLY A 185 2.52 -4.38 23.17
N ILE A 186 2.33 -5.70 23.22
CA ILE A 186 2.85 -6.67 22.25
C ILE A 186 1.70 -7.35 21.52
N ASN A 187 1.95 -7.85 20.31
CA ASN A 187 0.93 -8.51 19.47
C ASN A 187 -0.31 -7.64 19.20
N LEU A 188 -0.08 -6.37 18.86
CA LEU A 188 -1.15 -5.44 18.51
C LEU A 188 -1.86 -5.86 17.23
N ALA A 189 -3.19 -5.69 17.22
CA ALA A 189 -3.96 -5.79 16.00
C ALA A 189 -3.53 -4.69 15.00
N PRO A 190 -3.65 -4.92 13.68
CA PRO A 190 -3.41 -3.87 12.70
C PRO A 190 -4.24 -2.62 12.98
N GLY A 191 -3.61 -1.45 12.93
CA GLY A 191 -4.31 -0.17 13.07
C GLY A 191 -5.29 0.07 11.94
N HIS A 192 -4.92 -0.38 10.73
CA HIS A 192 -5.74 -0.34 9.52
C HIS A 192 -5.60 -1.62 8.71
N ILE A 193 -6.69 -2.01 8.05
CA ILE A 193 -6.73 -3.15 7.12
C ILE A 193 -7.32 -2.64 5.82
N PHE A 194 -6.64 -2.90 4.71
CA PHE A 194 -7.10 -2.56 3.37
C PHE A 194 -7.24 -3.82 2.52
N PHE A 195 -8.22 -3.84 1.63
CA PHE A 195 -8.46 -4.94 0.69
C PHE A 195 -8.87 -4.40 -0.68
N LEU A 196 -8.52 -5.14 -1.73
CA LEU A 196 -8.81 -4.73 -3.11
C LEU A 196 -10.23 -5.19 -3.52
N THR A 197 -11.01 -4.30 -4.13
CA THR A 197 -12.30 -4.62 -4.76
C THR A 197 -12.25 -4.33 -6.27
N GLY A 198 -13.26 -4.75 -7.03
CA GLY A 198 -13.38 -4.37 -8.45
C GLY A 198 -13.51 -2.87 -8.69
N SER A 199 -13.73 -2.08 -7.64
CA SER A 199 -13.78 -0.61 -7.66
C SER A 199 -12.53 0.07 -7.10
N GLY A 200 -11.47 -0.70 -6.80
CA GLY A 200 -10.24 -0.21 -6.19
C GLY A 200 -10.10 -0.58 -4.71
N TRP A 201 -9.07 -0.04 -4.07
CA TRP A 201 -8.74 -0.30 -2.67
C TRP A 201 -9.79 0.25 -1.70
N ARG A 202 -10.13 -0.54 -0.67
CA ARG A 202 -11.06 -0.16 0.38
C ARG A 202 -10.45 -0.41 1.75
N GLN A 203 -10.71 0.49 2.69
CA GLN A 203 -10.39 0.27 4.10
C GLN A 203 -11.52 -0.54 4.76
N ALA A 204 -11.16 -1.54 5.55
CA ALA A 204 -12.11 -2.21 6.43
C ALA A 204 -12.57 -1.24 7.53
N THR A 205 -13.88 -1.01 7.61
CA THR A 205 -14.50 -0.16 8.64
C THR A 205 -14.74 -0.90 9.95
N THR A 206 -14.79 -2.23 9.91
CA THR A 206 -14.79 -3.10 11.08
C THR A 206 -13.41 -3.73 11.22
N ARG A 207 -12.71 -3.41 12.32
CA ARG A 207 -11.65 -4.27 12.83
C ARG A 207 -12.26 -5.65 13.08
N PHE A 208 -11.49 -6.71 12.90
CA PHE A 208 -11.90 -8.11 13.15
C PHE A 208 -12.82 -8.20 14.40
N PRO A 209 -13.92 -8.99 14.38
CA PRO A 209 -14.94 -8.93 15.43
C PRO A 209 -14.37 -9.29 16.82
N PRO A 210 -15.03 -8.85 17.92
CA PRO A 210 -14.56 -9.03 19.29
C PRO A 210 -14.30 -10.48 19.69
#